data_AF-A0A074VIW7-F1
#
_entry.id   AF-A0A074VIW7-F1
#
_cell.length_a   1.000
_cell.length_b   1.000
_cell.length_c   1.000
_cell.angle_alpha   90.00
_cell.angle_beta   90.00
_cell.angle_gamma   90.00
#
_symmetry.space_group_name_H-M   'P 1'
#
loop_
_entity.id
_entity.type
_entity.pdbx_description
1 polymer ?
#
loop_
_entity_poly.entity_id
_entity_poly.type
_entity_poly.pdbx_seq_one_letter_code
_entity_poly.pdbx_strand_id
1 'polypeptide(L)'
;MTITNTILLLPLVSTLVAAGPSGFGHYFGSGPTAENNWIRVANSTLVVPAAPSPQKGLLSLWVGMGTSNGDLIQALVESYNDDIDTGCGVLDGDWCAWASTLVTVNSQGGQAQEGGQEVVAQVGDEVTMSYMYNDDTGNYDQYVLVNDKLVSNFSTSSGHALGWGTAEECNQAAPAYPCGLTPTHSWINTVLVLDSPQPNYSDTFGSFGASGTLTSVDGGKTWTSENITIQVWDYTPVCPDDDGYRLTTLDYSVFNITCSANYTGGELGTQKLGSIQDCVTACDETANCFFAVWDGTNCGLKSSVAEKVAGSGLIAGALVTKGC
;
A
#
# COMPACT_ATOMS: atom_id res chain seq x y z
N MET A 1 24.88 14.85 47.58
CA MET A 1 24.05 15.52 46.56
C MET A 1 23.86 14.51 45.44
N THR A 2 22.85 13.65 45.60
CA THR A 2 22.55 12.53 44.71
C THR A 2 21.35 12.95 43.88
N ILE A 3 21.56 13.13 42.57
CA ILE A 3 20.49 13.43 41.62
C ILE A 3 19.98 12.08 41.12
N THR A 4 18.83 11.66 41.64
CA THR A 4 18.03 10.57 41.09
C THR A 4 17.33 11.07 39.83
N ASN A 5 17.71 10.54 38.67
CA ASN A 5 16.99 10.73 37.41
C ASN A 5 15.75 9.84 37.40
N THR A 6 14.60 10.44 37.68
CA THR A 6 13.29 9.81 37.50
C THR A 6 12.92 9.92 36.01
N ILE A 7 13.06 8.82 35.27
CA ILE A 7 12.55 8.73 33.89
C ILE A 7 11.03 8.57 33.99
N LEU A 8 10.29 9.63 33.68
CA LEU A 8 8.85 9.54 33.43
C LEU A 8 8.64 8.84 32.08
N LEU A 9 8.12 7.62 32.09
CA LEU A 9 7.45 7.04 30.92
C LEU A 9 6.11 7.76 30.74
N LEU A 10 6.02 8.62 29.72
CA LEU A 10 4.72 9.08 29.23
C LEU A 10 4.12 7.98 28.32
N PRO A 11 2.90 7.51 28.59
CA PRO A 11 2.20 6.66 27.64
C PRO A 11 1.83 7.51 26.41
N LEU A 12 2.36 7.17 25.24
CA LEU A 12 1.83 7.66 23.97
C LEU A 12 0.45 7.04 23.78
N VAL A 13 -0.59 7.77 24.18
CA VAL A 13 -1.94 7.52 23.71
C VAL A 13 -2.02 8.17 22.33
N SER A 14 -1.77 7.38 21.29
CA SER A 14 -2.03 7.81 19.91
C SER A 14 -3.54 8.00 19.75
N THR A 15 -3.97 9.25 19.67
CA THR A 15 -5.32 9.60 19.23
C THR A 15 -5.47 9.22 17.77
N LEU A 16 -6.36 8.28 17.47
CA LEU A 16 -6.83 8.01 16.10
C LEU A 16 -7.40 9.33 15.55
N VAL A 17 -6.64 9.97 14.66
CA VAL A 17 -7.17 10.91 13.68
C VAL A 17 -7.92 10.05 12.66
N ALA A 18 -9.16 10.39 12.37
CA ALA A 18 -9.95 9.74 11.32
C ALA A 18 -9.17 9.81 10.00
N ALA A 19 -8.85 8.64 9.45
CA ALA A 19 -8.06 8.48 8.24
C ALA A 19 -9.00 8.57 7.03
N GLY A 20 -8.77 9.56 6.17
CA GLY A 20 -8.77 9.27 4.73
C GLY A 20 -7.52 8.48 4.40
N PRO A 21 -7.58 7.56 3.41
CA PRO A 21 -6.86 6.30 3.52
C PRO A 21 -5.38 6.58 3.66
N SER A 22 -4.81 6.09 4.76
CA SER A 22 -3.41 5.70 4.77
C SER A 22 -3.08 5.02 3.44
N GLY A 23 -1.86 5.15 2.90
CA GLY A 23 -1.46 4.40 1.71
C GLY A 23 -1.81 2.90 1.81
N PHE A 24 -1.97 2.37 3.02
CA PHE A 24 -2.49 1.04 3.30
C PHE A 24 -4.00 0.86 3.05
N GLY A 25 -4.32 -0.17 2.28
CA GLY A 25 -5.65 -0.76 2.15
C GLY A 25 -5.86 -1.94 3.09
N HIS A 26 -6.44 -3.01 2.57
CA HIS A 26 -6.72 -4.20 3.36
C HIS A 26 -5.45 -5.01 3.67
N TYR A 27 -5.48 -5.72 4.79
CA TYR A 27 -4.35 -6.55 5.23
C TYR A 27 -4.79 -7.75 6.07
N PHE A 28 -3.91 -8.74 6.11
CA PHE A 28 -3.92 -9.84 7.07
C PHE A 28 -2.49 -10.08 7.52
N GLY A 29 -2.26 -10.30 8.82
CA GLY A 29 -0.92 -10.62 9.29
C GLY A 29 -0.88 -11.07 10.74
N SER A 30 0.32 -11.38 11.19
CA SER A 30 0.66 -11.66 12.58
C SER A 30 1.28 -10.45 13.25
N GLY A 31 1.16 -10.40 14.56
CA GLY A 31 2.09 -9.65 15.40
C GLY A 31 3.45 -10.37 15.52
N PRO A 32 4.30 -9.90 16.44
CA PRO A 32 5.61 -10.47 16.63
C PRO A 32 5.55 -11.92 17.19
N THR A 33 6.53 -12.74 16.82
CA THR A 33 6.86 -14.01 17.47
C THR A 33 7.24 -13.76 18.93
N ALA A 34 7.20 -14.83 19.74
CA ALA A 34 7.71 -14.77 21.10
C ALA A 34 9.20 -14.42 21.13
N GLU A 35 9.66 -13.91 22.27
CA GLU A 35 11.08 -13.60 22.49
C GLU A 35 11.98 -14.82 22.16
N ASN A 36 13.08 -14.57 21.43
CA ASN A 36 13.99 -15.60 20.92
C ASN A 36 13.37 -16.64 19.96
N ASN A 37 12.23 -16.32 19.34
CA ASN A 37 11.65 -17.09 18.24
C ASN A 37 11.53 -16.20 16.99
N TRP A 38 11.52 -16.80 15.82
CA TRP A 38 11.40 -16.08 14.55
C TRP A 38 10.81 -16.97 13.46
N ILE A 39 10.46 -16.38 12.33
CA ILE A 39 9.95 -17.08 11.16
C ILE A 39 11.12 -17.51 10.29
N ARG A 40 11.32 -18.81 10.11
CA ARG A 40 12.38 -19.37 9.27
C ARG A 40 12.00 -19.46 7.80
N VAL A 41 10.75 -19.81 7.53
CA VAL A 41 10.22 -19.96 6.18
C VAL A 41 8.88 -19.27 6.13
N ALA A 42 8.65 -18.50 5.07
CA ALA A 42 7.36 -17.94 4.77
C ALA A 42 7.12 -17.99 3.26
N ASN A 43 6.09 -18.71 2.86
CA ASN A 43 5.65 -18.83 1.47
C ASN A 43 4.20 -18.38 1.38
N SER A 44 3.84 -17.65 0.33
CA SER A 44 2.46 -17.31 -0.01
C SER A 44 2.34 -17.05 -1.49
N THR A 45 1.20 -17.39 -2.09
CA THR A 45 0.99 -17.24 -3.53
C THR A 45 -0.15 -16.29 -3.80
N LEU A 46 0.13 -15.17 -4.46
CA LEU A 46 -0.91 -14.28 -4.94
C LEU A 46 -1.51 -14.86 -6.21
N VAL A 47 -2.84 -14.98 -6.27
CA VAL A 47 -3.55 -15.11 -7.55
C VAL A 47 -3.75 -13.69 -8.08
N VAL A 48 -3.00 -13.33 -9.13
CA VAL A 48 -2.94 -11.95 -9.62
C VAL A 48 -4.34 -11.48 -10.04
N PRO A 49 -4.87 -10.41 -9.42
CA PRO A 49 -6.20 -9.95 -9.75
C PRO A 49 -6.21 -9.10 -11.03
N ALA A 50 -7.41 -8.72 -11.48
CA ALA A 50 -7.52 -7.64 -12.45
C ALA A 50 -6.83 -6.38 -11.90
N ALA A 51 -6.18 -5.61 -12.77
CA ALA A 51 -5.58 -4.35 -12.39
C ALA A 51 -6.60 -3.40 -11.73
N PRO A 52 -6.16 -2.52 -10.83
CA PRO A 52 -7.00 -1.49 -10.26
C PRO A 52 -7.67 -0.62 -11.34
N SER A 53 -8.81 -0.04 -11.01
CA SER A 53 -9.55 0.84 -11.91
C SER A 53 -9.81 2.22 -11.28
N PRO A 54 -9.26 3.32 -11.83
CA PRO A 54 -8.29 3.35 -12.93
C PRO A 54 -6.91 2.84 -12.50
N GLN A 55 -6.18 2.23 -13.43
CA GLN A 55 -4.78 1.86 -13.23
C GLN A 55 -3.94 3.11 -13.50
N LYS A 56 -3.45 3.76 -12.45
CA LYS A 56 -2.71 5.04 -12.54
C LYS A 56 -1.68 5.14 -11.42
N GLY A 57 -2.16 5.11 -10.17
CA GLY A 57 -1.31 5.08 -8.99
C GLY A 57 -0.43 3.85 -8.93
N LEU A 58 0.71 3.96 -8.24
CA LEU A 58 1.56 2.81 -7.89
C LEU A 58 0.93 2.06 -6.73
N LEU A 59 0.24 0.97 -7.05
CA LEU A 59 -0.34 0.02 -6.10
C LEU A 59 0.60 -1.16 -5.96
N SER A 60 1.00 -1.46 -4.73
CA SER A 60 1.79 -2.64 -4.39
C SER A 60 0.92 -3.61 -3.60
N LEU A 61 0.76 -4.83 -4.13
CA LEU A 61 0.26 -5.98 -3.38
C LEU A 61 1.47 -6.74 -2.87
N TRP A 62 1.62 -6.84 -1.56
CA TRP A 62 2.81 -7.40 -0.97
C TRP A 62 2.51 -8.40 0.14
N VAL A 63 3.43 -9.34 0.31
CA VAL A 63 3.54 -10.17 1.50
C VAL A 63 4.96 -10.09 1.99
N GLY A 64 5.17 -9.99 3.29
CA GLY A 64 6.50 -9.75 3.81
C GLY A 64 6.64 -10.05 5.30
N MET A 65 7.84 -9.81 5.81
CA MET A 65 8.21 -10.03 7.18
C MET A 65 9.04 -8.88 7.73
N GLY A 66 8.54 -8.25 8.80
CA GLY A 66 9.31 -7.25 9.55
C GLY A 66 10.40 -7.93 10.38
N THR A 67 11.61 -7.36 10.37
CA THR A 67 12.79 -8.00 10.97
C THR A 67 13.29 -7.31 12.22
N SER A 68 14.14 -8.00 12.99
CA SER A 68 14.80 -7.45 14.19
C SER A 68 15.74 -6.28 13.91
N ASN A 69 16.16 -6.10 12.66
CA ASN A 69 16.99 -4.96 12.25
C ASN A 69 16.17 -3.76 11.78
N GLY A 70 14.83 -3.87 11.76
CA GLY A 70 13.92 -2.81 11.35
C GLY A 70 13.67 -2.73 9.84
N ASP A 71 14.14 -3.71 9.07
CA ASP A 71 13.81 -3.81 7.65
C ASP A 71 12.50 -4.59 7.45
N LEU A 72 12.00 -4.52 6.21
CA LEU A 72 10.85 -5.29 5.77
C LEU A 72 11.25 -6.10 4.53
N ILE A 73 11.45 -7.40 4.72
CA ILE A 73 11.69 -8.36 3.63
C ILE A 73 10.33 -8.58 2.96
N GLN A 74 10.20 -8.20 1.69
CA GLN A 74 8.90 -8.19 1.01
C GLN A 74 9.06 -8.32 -0.50
N ALA A 75 8.44 -9.31 -1.11
CA ALA A 75 8.22 -9.29 -2.55
C ALA A 75 6.97 -8.46 -2.85
N LEU A 76 6.99 -7.84 -4.02
CA LEU A 76 5.96 -6.91 -4.47
C LEU A 76 5.37 -7.42 -5.78
N VAL A 77 4.05 -7.29 -5.93
CA VAL A 77 3.33 -7.38 -7.20
C VAL A 77 2.64 -6.04 -7.39
N GLU A 78 3.16 -5.24 -8.31
CA GLU A 78 2.83 -3.84 -8.43
C GLU A 78 2.06 -3.54 -9.69
N SER A 79 1.12 -2.60 -9.60
CA SER A 79 0.33 -2.12 -10.71
C SER A 79 0.45 -0.60 -10.76
N TYR A 80 0.66 -0.09 -11.96
CA TYR A 80 0.77 1.32 -12.28
C TYR A 80 0.54 1.49 -13.78
N ASN A 81 0.19 2.69 -14.24
CA ASN A 81 0.15 2.98 -15.67
C ASN A 81 0.55 4.45 -15.83
N ASP A 82 1.49 4.73 -16.74
CA ASP A 82 2.17 6.00 -17.07
C ASP A 82 3.72 5.83 -16.97
N ASP A 83 4.49 6.89 -17.27
CA ASP A 83 5.98 6.93 -17.30
C ASP A 83 6.64 6.74 -15.90
N ILE A 84 6.21 5.74 -15.12
CA ILE A 84 6.92 5.30 -13.93
C ILE A 84 8.11 4.45 -14.41
N ASP A 85 9.32 5.02 -14.35
CA ASP A 85 10.59 4.36 -14.70
C ASP A 85 10.86 3.19 -13.76
N THR A 86 10.26 2.06 -14.10
CA THR A 86 10.31 0.77 -13.40
C THR A 86 10.73 -0.30 -14.41
N GLY A 87 11.34 -1.37 -13.92
CA GLY A 87 11.93 -2.44 -14.74
C GLY A 87 10.95 -3.20 -15.63
N CYS A 88 9.63 -3.18 -15.36
CA CYS A 88 8.62 -3.77 -16.24
C CYS A 88 8.09 -2.83 -17.34
N GLY A 89 8.39 -1.52 -17.29
CA GLY A 89 7.81 -0.53 -18.20
C GLY A 89 6.30 -0.34 -18.00
N VAL A 90 5.64 0.32 -18.96
CA VAL A 90 4.21 0.64 -18.86
C VAL A 90 3.34 -0.63 -18.80
N LEU A 91 2.50 -0.75 -17.78
CA LEU A 91 1.58 -1.87 -17.59
C LEU A 91 0.18 -1.49 -18.09
N ASP A 92 -0.36 -2.26 -19.03
CA ASP A 92 -1.71 -2.08 -19.61
C ASP A 92 -2.64 -3.20 -19.11
N GLY A 93 -3.05 -3.11 -17.85
CA GLY A 93 -3.83 -4.14 -17.15
C GLY A 93 -2.99 -5.28 -16.57
N ASP A 94 -1.69 -5.29 -16.83
CA ASP A 94 -0.71 -6.22 -16.27
C ASP A 94 -0.13 -5.72 -14.94
N TRP A 95 0.70 -6.55 -14.30
CA TRP A 95 1.39 -6.29 -13.04
C TRP A 95 2.90 -6.51 -13.18
N CYS A 96 3.69 -5.99 -12.24
CA CYS A 96 5.13 -6.19 -12.15
C CYS A 96 5.51 -6.90 -10.85
N ALA A 97 6.07 -8.10 -10.94
CA ALA A 97 6.42 -8.95 -9.81
C ALA A 97 7.93 -8.98 -9.58
N TRP A 98 8.37 -8.86 -8.32
CA TRP A 98 9.79 -8.92 -7.97
C TRP A 98 10.07 -9.21 -6.50
N ALA A 99 11.24 -9.80 -6.23
CA ALA A 99 11.76 -9.98 -4.88
C ALA A 99 12.36 -8.67 -4.39
N SER A 100 12.08 -8.25 -3.15
CA SER A 100 12.60 -6.97 -2.66
C SER A 100 12.70 -6.88 -1.13
N THR A 101 13.37 -5.85 -0.64
CA THR A 101 13.44 -5.51 0.78
C THR A 101 13.43 -3.99 0.92
N LEU A 102 12.60 -3.49 1.82
CA LEU A 102 12.70 -2.11 2.28
C LEU A 102 13.71 -2.06 3.42
N VAL A 103 14.92 -1.62 3.09
CA VAL A 103 16.06 -1.57 4.02
C VAL A 103 16.15 -0.23 4.73
N THR A 104 16.51 -0.26 6.01
CA THR A 104 16.77 0.93 6.81
C THR A 104 18.19 1.43 6.51
N VAL A 105 18.30 2.61 5.89
CA VAL A 105 19.57 3.16 5.41
C VAL A 105 20.21 4.18 6.35
N ASN A 106 19.51 4.62 7.40
CA ASN A 106 20.09 5.52 8.40
C ASN A 106 19.45 5.40 9.79
N SER A 107 20.12 5.96 10.80
CA SER A 107 19.68 5.92 12.21
C SER A 107 18.48 6.82 12.52
N GLN A 108 18.03 7.63 11.56
CA GLN A 108 16.82 8.43 11.64
C GLN A 108 15.60 7.69 11.05
N GLY A 109 15.77 6.45 10.58
CA GLY A 109 14.69 5.63 10.02
C GLY A 109 14.42 5.88 8.54
N GLY A 110 15.36 6.45 7.79
CA GLY A 110 15.26 6.51 6.32
C GLY A 110 15.28 5.12 5.73
N GLN A 111 14.48 4.90 4.70
CA GLN A 111 14.29 3.61 4.05
C GLN A 111 14.63 3.67 2.57
N ALA A 112 15.09 2.56 2.00
CA ALA A 112 15.33 2.40 0.57
C ALA A 112 14.81 1.04 0.09
N GLN A 113 14.27 0.99 -1.12
CA GLN A 113 13.83 -0.25 -1.73
C GLN A 113 15.00 -0.87 -2.51
N GLU A 114 15.33 -2.13 -2.21
CA GLU A 114 16.34 -2.91 -2.91
C GLU A 114 15.73 -4.24 -3.36
N GLY A 115 16.19 -4.83 -4.46
CA GLY A 115 15.63 -6.10 -4.89
C GLY A 115 16.25 -6.74 -6.12
N GLY A 116 15.57 -7.76 -6.60
CA GLY A 116 15.96 -8.58 -7.75
C GLY A 116 15.40 -8.05 -9.07
N GLN A 117 15.36 -8.93 -10.05
CA GLN A 117 14.80 -8.64 -11.37
C GLN A 117 13.29 -8.41 -11.30
N GLU A 118 12.82 -7.37 -11.99
CA GLU A 118 11.41 -7.10 -12.24
C GLU A 118 10.90 -7.88 -13.45
N VAL A 119 9.74 -8.53 -13.32
CA VAL A 119 9.13 -9.35 -14.37
C VAL A 119 7.62 -9.14 -14.41
N VAL A 120 7.09 -8.97 -15.62
CA VAL A 120 5.65 -8.82 -15.84
C VAL A 120 4.90 -10.09 -15.41
N ALA A 121 3.79 -9.89 -14.71
CA ALA A 121 2.81 -10.90 -14.34
C ALA A 121 1.42 -10.49 -14.85
N GLN A 122 0.62 -11.46 -15.25
CA GLN A 122 -0.69 -11.22 -15.87
C GLN A 122 -1.82 -11.64 -14.93
N VAL A 123 -3.02 -11.13 -15.18
CA VAL A 123 -4.22 -11.52 -14.44
C VAL A 123 -4.39 -13.05 -14.45
N GLY A 124 -4.55 -13.63 -13.26
CA GLY A 124 -4.70 -15.07 -13.06
C GLY A 124 -3.39 -15.84 -12.91
N ASP A 125 -2.23 -15.22 -13.13
CA ASP A 125 -0.95 -15.85 -12.78
C ASP A 125 -0.89 -16.13 -11.27
N GLU A 126 -0.22 -17.23 -10.92
CA GLU A 126 0.12 -17.56 -9.54
C GLU A 126 1.54 -17.06 -9.23
N VAL A 127 1.63 -15.99 -8.44
CA VAL A 127 2.90 -15.40 -8.01
C VAL A 127 3.25 -15.87 -6.60
N THR A 128 4.12 -16.89 -6.50
CA THR A 128 4.62 -17.37 -5.21
C THR A 128 5.78 -16.51 -4.73
N MET A 129 5.63 -15.95 -3.54
CA MET A 129 6.64 -15.19 -2.82
C MET A 129 7.14 -16.05 -1.65
N SER A 130 8.43 -16.39 -1.68
CA SER A 130 9.06 -17.35 -0.78
C SER A 130 10.27 -16.72 -0.10
N TYR A 131 10.34 -16.90 1.22
CA TYR A 131 11.41 -16.38 2.07
C TYR A 131 11.98 -17.50 2.93
N MET A 132 13.31 -17.62 2.97
CA MET A 132 13.99 -18.67 3.74
C MET A 132 15.19 -18.12 4.49
N TYR A 133 15.22 -18.31 5.82
CA TYR A 133 16.40 -18.01 6.63
C TYR A 133 17.50 -19.05 6.39
N ASN A 134 18.68 -18.56 6.03
CA ASN A 134 19.86 -19.33 5.71
C ASN A 134 20.84 -19.29 6.89
N ASP A 135 21.04 -20.43 7.57
CA ASP A 135 21.91 -20.49 8.76
C ASP A 135 23.39 -20.24 8.45
N ASP A 136 23.83 -20.56 7.23
CA ASP A 136 25.25 -20.41 6.85
C ASP A 136 25.61 -18.94 6.65
N THR A 137 24.67 -18.13 6.15
CA THR A 137 24.89 -16.72 5.82
C THR A 137 24.28 -15.77 6.85
N GLY A 138 23.25 -16.20 7.58
CA GLY A 138 22.41 -15.34 8.42
C GLY A 138 21.43 -14.46 7.63
N ASN A 139 21.28 -14.71 6.33
CA ASN A 139 20.40 -13.93 5.46
C ASN A 139 19.02 -14.58 5.33
N TYR A 140 18.05 -13.79 4.87
CA TYR A 140 16.86 -14.33 4.21
C TYR A 140 17.07 -14.34 2.71
N ASP A 141 16.98 -15.53 2.13
CA ASP A 141 16.94 -15.75 0.69
C ASP A 141 15.48 -15.65 0.22
N GLN A 142 15.24 -14.81 -0.78
CA GLN A 142 13.94 -14.55 -1.36
C GLN A 142 13.86 -15.12 -2.78
N TYR A 143 12.72 -15.71 -3.10
CA TYR A 143 12.41 -16.24 -4.41
C TYR A 143 11.00 -15.82 -4.81
N VAL A 144 10.86 -15.25 -6.01
CA VAL A 144 9.57 -14.99 -6.63
C VAL A 144 9.43 -15.89 -7.83
N LEU A 145 8.36 -16.67 -7.84
CA LEU A 145 8.01 -17.58 -8.91
C LEU A 145 6.69 -17.15 -9.54
N VAL A 146 6.62 -17.14 -10.86
CA VAL A 146 5.38 -16.93 -11.62
C VAL A 146 5.02 -18.26 -12.27
N ASN A 147 3.87 -18.84 -11.91
CA ASN A 147 3.43 -20.16 -12.36
C ASN A 147 4.54 -21.23 -12.20
N ASP A 148 5.06 -21.36 -10.97
CA ASP A 148 6.16 -22.25 -10.57
C ASP A 148 7.54 -22.00 -11.24
N LYS A 149 7.67 -20.95 -12.05
CA LYS A 149 8.95 -20.58 -12.66
C LYS A 149 9.62 -19.47 -11.86
N LEU A 150 10.82 -19.71 -11.35
CA LEU A 150 11.65 -18.67 -10.73
C LEU A 150 11.93 -17.52 -11.71
N VAL A 151 11.52 -16.31 -11.34
CA VAL A 151 11.67 -15.09 -12.15
C VAL A 151 12.49 -14.00 -11.47
N SER A 152 12.50 -13.96 -10.13
CA SER A 152 13.25 -12.99 -9.35
C SER A 152 13.79 -13.63 -8.08
N ASN A 153 14.96 -13.20 -7.64
CA ASN A 153 15.55 -13.59 -6.37
C ASN A 153 16.36 -12.45 -5.78
N PHE A 154 16.44 -12.41 -4.45
CA PHE A 154 17.22 -11.44 -3.71
C PHE A 154 17.60 -12.03 -2.35
N SER A 155 18.74 -11.64 -1.78
CA SER A 155 19.16 -12.11 -0.46
C SER A 155 19.50 -10.91 0.41
N THR A 156 18.98 -10.88 1.64
CA THR A 156 19.14 -9.75 2.54
C THR A 156 19.63 -10.19 3.93
N SER A 157 20.69 -9.54 4.41
CA SER A 157 21.15 -9.64 5.81
C SER A 157 20.33 -8.70 6.69
N SER A 158 19.33 -9.22 7.41
CA SER A 158 18.39 -8.39 8.17
C SER A 158 18.03 -8.94 9.56
N GLY A 159 18.90 -9.74 10.18
CA GLY A 159 18.60 -10.35 11.47
C GLY A 159 17.49 -11.38 11.36
N HIS A 160 16.49 -11.37 12.24
CA HIS A 160 15.43 -12.37 12.31
C HIS A 160 14.04 -11.80 12.01
N ALA A 161 13.22 -12.52 11.24
CA ALA A 161 11.85 -12.16 10.91
C ALA A 161 10.93 -12.38 12.11
N LEU A 162 10.34 -11.30 12.62
CA LEU A 162 9.55 -11.31 13.85
C LEU A 162 8.05 -11.38 13.57
N GLY A 163 7.58 -10.88 12.44
CA GLY A 163 6.17 -10.98 12.06
C GLY A 163 6.03 -11.24 10.57
N TRP A 164 4.84 -11.64 10.16
CA TRP A 164 4.51 -11.87 8.75
C TRP A 164 3.17 -11.20 8.42
N GLY A 165 3.01 -10.69 7.21
CA GLY A 165 1.71 -10.19 6.77
C GLY A 165 1.65 -9.86 5.30
N THR A 166 0.43 -9.67 4.81
CA THR A 166 0.10 -9.19 3.48
C THR A 166 -0.59 -7.85 3.59
N ALA A 167 -0.35 -6.93 2.67
CA ALA A 167 -1.16 -5.73 2.56
C ALA A 167 -1.27 -5.23 1.12
N GLU A 168 -2.29 -4.40 0.91
CA GLU A 168 -2.39 -3.51 -0.23
C GLU A 168 -1.80 -2.15 0.17
N GLU A 169 -0.90 -1.60 -0.64
CA GLU A 169 -0.32 -0.28 -0.40
C GLU A 169 -0.31 0.56 -1.68
N CYS A 170 -1.04 1.67 -1.64
CA CYS A 170 -0.99 2.69 -2.67
C CYS A 170 0.04 3.76 -2.31
N ASN A 171 1.05 3.93 -3.16
CA ASN A 171 2.10 4.92 -2.95
C ASN A 171 1.51 6.33 -2.82
N GLN A 172 1.85 6.99 -1.70
CA GLN A 172 1.46 8.36 -1.40
C GLN A 172 2.62 9.37 -1.49
N ALA A 173 3.84 8.90 -1.81
CA ALA A 173 4.98 9.78 -2.01
C ALA A 173 4.83 10.55 -3.33
N ALA A 174 4.97 11.87 -3.28
CA ALA A 174 4.81 12.70 -4.48
C ALA A 174 5.87 12.35 -5.55
N PRO A 175 5.48 12.20 -6.84
CA PRO A 175 4.13 12.41 -7.37
C PRO A 175 3.28 11.16 -7.11
N ALA A 176 2.15 11.34 -6.42
CA ALA A 176 1.26 10.24 -6.04
C ALA A 176 -0.07 10.40 -6.77
N TYR A 177 -0.62 9.31 -7.28
CA TYR A 177 -1.96 9.25 -7.82
C TYR A 177 -2.71 8.13 -7.07
N PRO A 178 -3.95 8.33 -6.62
CA PRO A 178 -4.72 7.29 -5.94
C PRO A 178 -4.88 6.04 -6.81
N CYS A 179 -4.74 4.88 -6.20
CA CYS A 179 -4.69 3.62 -6.92
C CYS A 179 -6.06 3.10 -7.37
N GLY A 180 -7.15 3.88 -7.20
CA GLY A 180 -8.50 3.50 -7.61
C GLY A 180 -9.05 2.27 -6.88
N LEU A 181 -9.97 1.57 -7.54
CA LEU A 181 -10.63 0.38 -7.02
C LEU A 181 -9.74 -0.87 -7.23
N THR A 182 -9.22 -1.43 -6.15
CA THR A 182 -8.55 -2.73 -6.12
C THR A 182 -9.59 -3.84 -5.93
N PRO A 183 -9.74 -4.76 -6.90
CA PRO A 183 -10.72 -5.84 -6.78
C PRO A 183 -10.32 -6.88 -5.72
N THR A 184 -11.32 -7.64 -5.25
CA THR A 184 -11.11 -8.80 -4.39
C THR A 184 -10.07 -9.75 -4.97
N HIS A 185 -9.12 -10.18 -4.16
CA HIS A 185 -8.06 -11.10 -4.55
C HIS A 185 -7.72 -12.06 -3.42
N SER A 186 -6.77 -12.97 -3.64
CA SER A 186 -6.48 -14.03 -2.67
C SER A 186 -5.01 -14.41 -2.63
N TRP A 187 -4.56 -14.67 -1.42
CA TRP A 187 -3.31 -15.36 -1.13
C TRP A 187 -3.63 -16.82 -0.84
N ILE A 188 -3.10 -17.72 -1.65
CA ILE A 188 -3.27 -19.17 -1.51
C ILE A 188 -1.96 -19.82 -1.07
N ASN A 189 -2.08 -21.03 -0.52
CA ASN A 189 -0.94 -21.87 -0.15
C ASN A 189 0.07 -21.17 0.78
N THR A 190 -0.45 -20.41 1.77
CA THR A 190 0.40 -19.74 2.76
C THR A 190 0.97 -20.77 3.74
N VAL A 191 2.29 -20.75 3.93
CA VAL A 191 3.01 -21.60 4.88
C VAL A 191 4.03 -20.76 5.63
N LEU A 192 3.96 -20.76 6.96
CA LEU A 192 4.98 -20.22 7.86
C LEU A 192 5.59 -21.35 8.67
N VAL A 193 6.91 -21.35 8.81
CA VAL A 193 7.64 -22.25 9.72
C VAL A 193 8.41 -21.41 10.72
N LEU A 194 8.06 -21.52 12.00
CA LEU A 194 8.77 -20.82 13.07
C LEU A 194 10.06 -21.54 13.44
N ASP A 195 10.98 -20.87 14.15
CA ASP A 195 12.21 -21.49 14.65
C ASP A 195 11.95 -22.47 15.80
N SER A 196 11.03 -22.11 16.68
CA SER A 196 10.53 -22.97 17.76
C SER A 196 9.00 -23.02 17.75
N PRO A 197 8.38 -24.14 18.19
CA PRO A 197 6.92 -24.22 18.27
C PRO A 197 6.33 -23.14 19.17
N GLN A 198 5.32 -22.42 18.67
CA GLN A 198 4.58 -21.40 19.41
C GLN A 198 3.07 -21.63 19.27
N PRO A 199 2.43 -22.43 20.14
CA PRO A 199 1.01 -22.79 20.01
C PRO A 199 0.05 -21.59 20.00
N ASN A 200 0.44 -20.50 20.64
CA ASN A 200 -0.36 -19.29 20.80
C ASN A 200 -0.02 -18.19 19.79
N TYR A 201 0.70 -18.49 18.70
CA TYR A 201 1.05 -17.49 17.69
C TYR A 201 -0.18 -16.88 17.01
N SER A 202 -1.27 -17.66 16.87
CA SER A 202 -2.55 -17.17 16.37
C SER A 202 -3.16 -16.02 17.18
N ASP A 203 -2.81 -15.89 18.46
CA ASP A 203 -3.31 -14.80 19.30
C ASP A 203 -2.76 -13.43 18.86
N THR A 204 -1.73 -13.44 18.02
CA THR A 204 -1.11 -12.24 17.45
C THR A 204 -1.76 -11.83 16.12
N PHE A 205 -2.63 -12.66 15.54
CA PHE A 205 -3.16 -12.39 14.20
C PHE A 205 -4.13 -11.21 14.21
N GLY A 206 -4.02 -10.38 13.18
CA GLY A 206 -4.85 -9.20 12.95
C GLY A 206 -5.22 -9.10 11.48
N SER A 207 -6.36 -8.47 11.21
CA SER A 207 -6.82 -8.23 9.85
C SER A 207 -7.71 -7.01 9.76
N PHE A 208 -7.76 -6.44 8.57
CA PHE A 208 -8.73 -5.43 8.19
C PHE A 208 -9.14 -5.70 6.73
N GLY A 209 -10.43 -6.01 6.53
CA GLY A 209 -10.98 -6.38 5.22
C GLY A 209 -10.39 -7.64 4.59
N ALA A 210 -9.85 -8.54 5.41
CA ALA A 210 -9.44 -9.86 4.99
C ALA A 210 -10.26 -10.95 5.69
N SER A 211 -10.39 -12.11 5.05
CA SER A 211 -11.03 -13.30 5.61
C SER A 211 -10.18 -14.54 5.35
N GLY A 212 -10.17 -15.46 6.30
CA GLY A 212 -9.22 -16.57 6.33
C GLY A 212 -8.36 -16.49 7.59
N THR A 213 -7.58 -17.54 7.85
CA THR A 213 -6.61 -17.58 8.95
C THR A 213 -5.58 -18.67 8.69
N LEU A 214 -4.50 -18.69 9.45
CA LEU A 214 -3.57 -19.81 9.48
C LEU A 214 -3.90 -20.72 10.65
N THR A 215 -3.73 -22.02 10.44
CA THR A 215 -3.87 -23.05 11.48
C THR A 215 -2.59 -23.86 11.59
N SER A 216 -2.38 -24.48 12.74
CA SER A 216 -1.22 -25.33 12.99
C SER A 216 -1.68 -26.71 13.45
N VAL A 217 -1.02 -27.75 12.95
CA VAL A 217 -1.27 -29.15 13.34
C VAL A 217 -0.11 -29.79 14.13
N ASP A 218 1.00 -29.08 14.30
CA ASP A 218 2.26 -29.58 14.87
C ASP A 218 2.70 -28.82 16.13
N GLY A 219 1.73 -28.26 16.87
CA GLY A 219 1.99 -27.54 18.12
C GLY A 219 2.53 -26.12 17.93
N GLY A 220 2.28 -25.51 16.77
CA GLY A 220 2.61 -24.12 16.47
C GLY A 220 3.97 -23.95 15.82
N LYS A 221 4.55 -25.01 15.24
CA LYS A 221 5.82 -24.96 14.52
C LYS A 221 5.58 -24.57 13.06
N THR A 222 4.53 -25.10 12.45
CA THR A 222 4.10 -24.81 11.08
C THR A 222 2.68 -24.27 11.07
N TRP A 223 2.49 -23.12 10.44
CA TRP A 223 1.20 -22.45 10.28
C TRP A 223 0.83 -22.39 8.80
N THR A 224 -0.35 -22.89 8.45
CA THR A 224 -0.78 -23.01 7.06
C THR A 224 -2.15 -22.40 6.83
N SER A 225 -2.34 -21.79 5.66
CA SER A 225 -3.65 -21.39 5.14
C SER A 225 -3.79 -21.83 3.69
N GLU A 226 -4.92 -22.45 3.35
CA GLU A 226 -5.25 -22.75 1.95
C GLU A 226 -5.61 -21.47 1.20
N ASN A 227 -6.29 -20.51 1.86
CA ASN A 227 -6.77 -19.29 1.25
C ASN A 227 -6.97 -18.18 2.30
N ILE A 228 -6.43 -17.01 1.99
CA ILE A 228 -6.70 -15.72 2.63
C ILE A 228 -7.26 -14.80 1.55
N THR A 229 -8.52 -14.43 1.68
CA THR A 229 -9.21 -13.53 0.73
C THR A 229 -9.14 -12.10 1.22
N ILE A 230 -8.68 -11.20 0.36
CA ILE A 230 -8.67 -9.76 0.58
C ILE A 230 -9.90 -9.18 -0.13
N GLN A 231 -10.74 -8.45 0.60
CA GLN A 231 -11.96 -7.85 0.05
C GLN A 231 -11.61 -6.66 -0.86
N VAL A 232 -12.56 -6.25 -1.70
CA VAL A 232 -12.42 -5.07 -2.56
C VAL A 232 -12.10 -3.82 -1.73
N TRP A 233 -11.17 -3.00 -2.20
CA TRP A 233 -10.78 -1.74 -1.57
C TRP A 233 -10.77 -0.60 -2.59
N ASP A 234 -11.21 0.58 -2.21
CA ASP A 234 -11.22 1.76 -3.08
C ASP A 234 -10.33 2.85 -2.49
N TYR A 235 -9.24 3.18 -3.17
CA TYR A 235 -8.33 4.26 -2.80
C TYR A 235 -8.81 5.65 -3.23
N THR A 236 -9.98 5.74 -3.88
CA THR A 236 -10.59 7.03 -4.25
C THR A 236 -11.10 7.75 -3.00
N PRO A 237 -10.88 9.07 -2.85
CA PRO A 237 -11.41 9.81 -1.72
C PRO A 237 -12.94 9.68 -1.57
N VAL A 238 -13.41 9.33 -0.38
CA VAL A 238 -14.81 9.14 -0.03
C VAL A 238 -15.29 10.26 0.90
N CYS A 239 -16.30 11.00 0.46
CA CYS A 239 -16.97 11.98 1.32
C CYS A 239 -18.12 11.34 2.12
N PRO A 240 -18.36 11.75 3.38
CA PRO A 240 -17.75 12.90 4.07
C PRO A 240 -16.43 12.63 4.81
N ASP A 241 -15.96 11.37 4.85
CA ASP A 241 -14.85 10.95 5.70
C ASP A 241 -13.50 11.59 5.30
N ASP A 242 -13.34 11.90 4.02
CA ASP A 242 -12.11 12.49 3.45
C ASP A 242 -12.16 14.02 3.29
N ASP A 243 -13.00 14.71 4.06
CA ASP A 243 -13.02 16.17 4.06
C ASP A 243 -11.68 16.75 4.53
N GLY A 244 -11.05 17.59 3.70
CA GLY A 244 -9.72 18.15 3.95
C GLY A 244 -8.57 17.28 3.42
N TYR A 245 -8.83 16.16 2.76
CA TYR A 245 -7.79 15.33 2.17
C TYR A 245 -6.93 16.12 1.17
N ARG A 246 -5.61 15.91 1.21
CA ARG A 246 -4.66 16.55 0.31
C ARG A 246 -4.26 15.59 -0.79
N LEU A 247 -4.76 15.89 -1.98
CA LEU A 247 -4.59 15.09 -3.16
C LEU A 247 -3.46 15.71 -3.99
N THR A 248 -2.45 14.92 -4.35
CA THR A 248 -1.34 15.38 -5.19
C THR A 248 -1.56 14.85 -6.61
N THR A 249 -1.21 15.62 -7.63
CA THR A 249 -1.27 15.20 -9.04
C THR A 249 0.09 14.66 -9.50
N LEU A 250 0.13 14.09 -10.71
CA LEU A 250 1.38 13.63 -11.32
C LEU A 250 2.37 14.78 -11.57
N ASP A 251 1.86 15.99 -11.84
CA ASP A 251 2.68 17.19 -12.01
C ASP A 251 3.08 17.85 -10.67
N TYR A 252 2.89 17.16 -9.53
CA TYR A 252 3.20 17.63 -8.18
C TYR A 252 2.33 18.79 -7.67
N SER A 253 1.20 19.10 -8.32
CA SER A 253 0.24 20.04 -7.76
C SER A 253 -0.52 19.41 -6.60
N VAL A 254 -0.78 20.19 -5.56
CA VAL A 254 -1.52 19.75 -4.38
C VAL A 254 -2.88 20.44 -4.36
N PHE A 255 -3.94 19.65 -4.26
CA PHE A 255 -5.31 20.11 -4.10
C PHE A 255 -5.85 19.69 -2.73
N ASN A 256 -6.60 20.59 -2.09
CA ASN A 256 -7.36 20.28 -0.88
C ASN A 256 -8.77 19.88 -1.27
N ILE A 257 -9.16 18.65 -0.95
CA ILE A 257 -10.51 18.13 -1.15
C ILE A 257 -11.42 18.68 -0.06
N THR A 258 -12.60 19.14 -0.44
CA THR A 258 -13.67 19.56 0.47
C THR A 258 -14.97 18.87 0.07
N CYS A 259 -15.54 18.16 1.02
CA CYS A 259 -16.84 17.52 0.90
C CYS A 259 -17.98 18.54 1.03
N SER A 260 -19.09 18.26 0.33
CA SER A 260 -20.27 19.12 0.30
C SER A 260 -19.98 20.58 -0.07
N ALA A 261 -19.03 20.80 -0.98
CA ALA A 261 -18.58 22.13 -1.39
C ALA A 261 -18.69 22.32 -2.91
N ASN A 262 -18.93 23.55 -3.31
CA ASN A 262 -18.97 24.00 -4.69
C ASN A 262 -18.22 25.32 -4.84
N TYR A 263 -17.88 25.66 -6.07
CA TYR A 263 -17.34 26.95 -6.47
C TYR A 263 -18.21 27.54 -7.58
N THR A 264 -18.83 28.68 -7.31
CA THR A 264 -19.74 29.35 -8.26
C THR A 264 -19.07 30.55 -8.93
N GLY A 265 -19.28 30.70 -10.23
CA GLY A 265 -18.60 31.70 -11.05
C GLY A 265 -17.25 31.20 -11.58
N GLY A 266 -16.63 31.99 -12.46
CA GLY A 266 -15.29 31.68 -12.98
C GLY A 266 -15.17 30.43 -13.86
N GLU A 267 -16.25 30.01 -14.52
CA GLU A 267 -16.31 28.78 -15.34
C GLU A 267 -15.22 28.76 -16.43
N LEU A 268 -14.47 27.67 -16.48
CA LEU A 268 -13.48 27.40 -17.54
C LEU A 268 -13.92 26.27 -18.46
N GLY A 269 -14.74 25.33 -17.96
CA GLY A 269 -15.25 24.22 -18.74
C GLY A 269 -15.96 23.18 -17.88
N THR A 270 -16.59 22.23 -18.54
CA THR A 270 -17.20 21.06 -17.89
C THR A 270 -16.95 19.84 -18.74
N GLN A 271 -16.63 18.73 -18.09
CA GLN A 271 -16.33 17.46 -18.75
C GLN A 271 -16.81 16.30 -17.90
N LYS A 272 -17.10 15.17 -18.54
CA LYS A 272 -17.52 13.96 -17.85
C LYS A 272 -16.29 13.21 -17.35
N LEU A 273 -16.13 13.12 -16.04
CA LEU A 273 -14.99 12.47 -15.39
C LEU A 273 -15.47 11.57 -14.26
N GLY A 274 -14.77 10.45 -14.08
CA GLY A 274 -15.21 9.37 -13.19
C GLY A 274 -14.97 9.63 -11.70
N SER A 275 -14.09 10.58 -11.37
CA SER A 275 -13.69 10.83 -9.98
C SER A 275 -13.31 12.30 -9.73
N ILE A 276 -13.24 12.69 -8.45
CA ILE A 276 -12.66 13.98 -8.05
C ILE A 276 -11.17 14.09 -8.39
N GLN A 277 -10.44 12.97 -8.38
CA GLN A 277 -9.03 12.92 -8.76
C GLN A 277 -8.85 13.34 -10.22
N ASP A 278 -9.59 12.72 -11.14
CA ASP A 278 -9.58 13.08 -12.56
C ASP A 278 -9.91 14.56 -12.73
N CYS A 279 -10.85 15.05 -11.92
CA CYS A 279 -11.30 16.44 -11.96
C CYS A 279 -10.18 17.42 -11.58
N VAL A 280 -9.42 17.14 -10.52
CA VAL A 280 -8.28 17.99 -10.12
C VAL A 280 -7.07 17.82 -11.04
N THR A 281 -6.82 16.63 -11.59
CA THR A 281 -5.79 16.43 -12.62
C THR A 281 -6.10 17.25 -13.87
N ALA A 282 -7.35 17.21 -14.35
CA ALA A 282 -7.70 18.02 -15.51
C ALA A 282 -7.72 19.53 -15.21
N CYS A 283 -8.00 19.92 -13.96
CA CYS A 283 -7.79 21.30 -13.52
C CYS A 283 -6.31 21.67 -13.58
N ASP A 284 -5.43 20.78 -13.15
CA ASP A 284 -3.99 20.97 -13.17
C ASP A 284 -3.46 21.25 -14.59
N GLU A 285 -3.93 20.46 -15.56
CA GLU A 285 -3.60 20.61 -16.99
C GLU A 285 -4.26 21.83 -17.65
N THR A 286 -5.29 22.40 -17.03
CA THR A 286 -6.05 23.54 -17.58
C THR A 286 -5.47 24.86 -17.10
N ALA A 287 -4.98 25.67 -18.04
CA ALA A 287 -4.49 27.01 -17.75
C ALA A 287 -5.51 27.87 -16.97
N ASN A 288 -5.04 28.49 -15.88
CA ASN A 288 -5.82 29.32 -14.96
C ASN A 288 -6.94 28.59 -14.18
N CYS A 289 -6.93 27.26 -14.11
CA CYS A 289 -7.83 26.54 -13.22
C CYS A 289 -7.26 26.48 -11.80
N PHE A 290 -8.13 26.77 -10.82
CA PHE A 290 -7.80 26.77 -9.39
C PHE A 290 -8.74 25.90 -8.58
N PHE A 291 -9.96 25.65 -9.09
CA PHE A 291 -10.92 24.80 -8.42
C PHE A 291 -11.54 23.82 -9.41
N ALA A 292 -11.77 22.61 -8.92
CA ALA A 292 -12.43 21.55 -9.65
C ALA A 292 -13.62 21.09 -8.79
N VAL A 293 -14.82 20.97 -9.37
CA VAL A 293 -16.01 20.53 -8.65
C VAL A 293 -16.59 19.31 -9.33
N TRP A 294 -16.66 18.20 -8.62
CA TRP A 294 -17.20 16.94 -9.09
C TRP A 294 -18.57 16.66 -8.48
N ASP A 295 -19.55 16.31 -9.32
CA ASP A 295 -20.94 16.04 -8.93
C ASP A 295 -21.29 14.54 -8.87
N GLY A 296 -20.29 13.67 -8.99
CA GLY A 296 -20.46 12.22 -9.15
C GLY A 296 -20.41 11.76 -10.60
N THR A 297 -20.42 12.66 -11.58
CA THR A 297 -20.37 12.32 -13.02
C THR A 297 -19.63 13.37 -13.86
N ASN A 298 -19.81 14.65 -13.55
CA ASN A 298 -19.23 15.77 -14.27
C ASN A 298 -18.26 16.50 -13.37
N CYS A 299 -17.19 16.98 -13.98
CA CYS A 299 -16.21 17.87 -13.42
C CYS A 299 -16.38 19.27 -14.00
N GLY A 300 -16.69 20.25 -13.15
CA GLY A 300 -16.67 21.67 -13.47
C GLY A 300 -15.33 22.29 -13.09
N LEU A 301 -14.62 22.85 -14.06
CA LEU A 301 -13.35 23.53 -13.88
C LEU A 301 -13.57 25.04 -13.68
N LYS A 302 -12.91 25.63 -12.69
CA LYS A 302 -13.14 27.01 -12.26
C LYS A 302 -11.83 27.75 -12.09
N SER A 303 -11.83 29.02 -12.47
CA SER A 303 -10.73 29.96 -12.24
C SER A 303 -10.75 30.54 -10.82
N SER A 304 -9.69 31.27 -10.48
CA SER A 304 -9.49 31.88 -9.17
C SER A 304 -10.57 32.90 -8.74
N VAL A 305 -11.42 33.36 -9.66
CA VAL A 305 -12.52 34.29 -9.33
C VAL A 305 -13.76 33.59 -8.79
N ALA A 306 -13.80 32.25 -8.79
CA ALA A 306 -14.94 31.51 -8.28
C ALA A 306 -15.00 31.57 -6.76
N GLU A 307 -16.22 31.67 -6.22
CA GLU A 307 -16.46 31.77 -4.78
C GLU A 307 -16.92 30.42 -4.22
N LYS A 308 -16.34 30.02 -3.09
CA LYS A 308 -16.73 28.79 -2.40
C LYS A 308 -18.12 28.94 -1.79
N VAL A 309 -19.01 27.99 -2.08
CA VAL A 309 -20.34 27.88 -1.51
C VAL A 309 -20.60 26.45 -1.04
N ALA A 310 -21.63 26.27 -0.20
CA ALA A 310 -22.08 24.93 0.17
C ALA A 310 -22.73 24.23 -1.06
N GLY A 311 -22.45 22.95 -1.24
CA GLY A 311 -22.96 22.15 -2.35
C GLY A 311 -23.17 20.71 -1.92
N SER A 312 -24.37 20.37 -1.43
CA SER A 312 -24.66 19.01 -0.96
C SER A 312 -24.44 17.98 -2.07
N GLY A 313 -23.70 16.91 -1.76
CA GLY A 313 -23.35 15.86 -2.72
C GLY A 313 -22.23 16.22 -3.69
N LEU A 314 -21.66 17.42 -3.61
CA LEU A 314 -20.53 17.85 -4.44
C LEU A 314 -19.22 17.68 -3.68
N ILE A 315 -18.18 17.31 -4.41
CA ILE A 315 -16.80 17.27 -3.92
C ILE A 315 -16.02 18.33 -4.67
N ALA A 316 -15.32 19.21 -3.96
CA ALA A 316 -14.50 20.26 -4.57
C ALA A 316 -13.02 20.06 -4.24
N GLY A 317 -12.16 20.17 -5.24
CA GLY A 317 -10.71 20.30 -5.06
C GLY A 317 -10.30 21.75 -5.26
N ALA A 318 -9.51 22.29 -4.32
CA ALA A 318 -8.95 23.62 -4.41
C ALA A 318 -7.43 23.56 -4.47
N LEU A 319 -6.82 24.18 -5.48
CA LEU A 319 -5.38 24.21 -5.66
C LEU A 319 -4.71 24.91 -4.46
N VAL A 320 -3.84 24.19 -3.76
CA VAL A 320 -3.02 24.67 -2.64
C VAL A 320 -1.66 25.10 -3.13
N THR A 321 -1.05 24.29 -3.99
CA THR A 321 0.28 24.55 -4.55
C THR A 321 0.32 24.00 -5.96
N LYS A 322 0.78 24.81 -6.91
CA LYS A 322 0.98 24.39 -8.29
C LYS A 322 2.36 23.73 -8.41
N GLY A 323 2.39 22.55 -9.00
CA GLY A 323 3.63 21.85 -9.35
C GLY A 323 4.22 22.35 -10.67
N CYS A 324 5.13 21.56 -11.25
CA CYS A 324 6.01 21.98 -12.35
C CYS A 324 5.45 21.63 -13.72
#